data_AF-A0A9W6DNC6-F1
#
_entry.id   AF-A0A9W6DNC6-F1
#
_cell.length_a   1.000
_cell.length_b   1.000
_cell.length_c   1.000
_cell.angle_alpha   90.00
_cell.angle_beta   90.00
_cell.angle_gamma   90.00
#
_symmetry.space_group_name_H-M   'P 1'
#
loop_
_entity.id
_entity.type
_entity.pdbx_description
1 polymer ?
#
loop_
_entity_poly.entity_id
_entity_poly.type
_entity_poly.pdbx_seq_one_letter_code
_entity_poly.pdbx_strand_id
1 'polypeptide(L)'
;MSRNIIRSFQTSSAAAIQHIGAELSQLRSLNGPDGERWSVSTRTVCEAVERADPRITVADIQGAKAHLSSKDRSDPEQVITVGLKTQGGVRVGTLHVHLSGSFKFFPSRAGREGGYDHNIAQANIPGYLAGDNDPWEKASPAPAKK
;
A
#
# COMPACT_ATOMS: atom_id res chain seq x y z
N MET A 1 -23.00 -6.13 -39.52
CA MET A 1 -22.59 -5.08 -38.56
C MET A 1 -22.58 -5.70 -37.17
N SER A 2 -21.39 -6.00 -36.64
CA SER A 2 -21.23 -6.66 -35.35
C SER A 2 -21.29 -5.63 -34.21
N ARG A 3 -22.23 -5.78 -33.28
CA ARG A 3 -22.29 -4.96 -32.07
C ARG A 3 -21.31 -5.52 -31.05
N ASN A 4 -20.21 -4.82 -30.80
CA ASN A 4 -19.35 -5.09 -29.65
C ASN A 4 -20.14 -4.78 -28.38
N ILE A 5 -20.53 -5.83 -27.65
CA ILE A 5 -21.09 -5.71 -26.30
C ILE A 5 -19.91 -5.42 -25.38
N ILE A 6 -19.72 -4.15 -25.01
CA ILE A 6 -18.81 -3.76 -23.93
C ILE A 6 -19.44 -4.29 -22.65
N ARG A 7 -18.93 -5.41 -22.14
CA ARG A 7 -19.26 -5.88 -20.79
C ARG A 7 -18.65 -4.88 -19.81
N SER A 8 -19.47 -3.96 -19.30
CA SER A 8 -19.12 -3.21 -18.10
C SER A 8 -19.03 -4.21 -16.96
N PHE A 9 -17.82 -4.57 -16.56
CA PHE A 9 -17.60 -5.31 -15.33
C PHE A 9 -18.07 -4.41 -14.18
N GLN A 10 -19.21 -4.76 -13.58
CA GLN A 10 -19.62 -4.18 -12.30
C GLN A 10 -18.53 -4.55 -11.30
N THR A 11 -17.81 -3.56 -10.81
CA THR A 11 -16.87 -3.69 -9.71
C THR A 11 -17.64 -4.22 -8.51
N SER A 12 -17.36 -5.48 -8.15
CA SER A 12 -17.76 -6.06 -6.88
C SER A 12 -17.39 -5.08 -5.77
N SER A 13 -18.36 -4.75 -4.91
CA SER A 13 -18.15 -3.95 -3.70
C SER A 13 -16.94 -4.47 -2.94
N ALA A 14 -15.85 -3.72 -3.00
CA ALA A 14 -14.65 -3.93 -2.20
C ALA A 14 -15.06 -4.16 -0.74
N ALA A 15 -14.57 -5.26 -0.14
CA ALA A 15 -14.79 -5.48 1.28
C ALA A 15 -13.92 -4.45 2.01
N ALA A 16 -14.50 -3.64 2.91
CA ALA A 16 -13.74 -2.64 3.63
C ALA A 16 -12.56 -3.30 4.35
N ILE A 17 -11.33 -2.89 3.99
CA ILE A 17 -10.12 -3.45 4.60
C ILE A 17 -10.18 -3.33 6.13
N GLN A 18 -10.01 -4.45 6.81
CA GLN A 18 -10.04 -4.49 8.26
C GLN A 18 -8.74 -3.91 8.80
N HIS A 19 -8.85 -2.86 9.61
CA HIS A 19 -7.71 -2.33 10.35
C HIS A 19 -7.57 -3.08 11.68
N ILE A 20 -6.38 -3.59 11.97
CA ILE A 20 -6.03 -4.24 13.23
C ILE A 20 -4.73 -3.66 13.78
N GLY A 21 -4.37 -4.03 15.00
CA GLY A 21 -3.17 -3.53 15.66
C GLY A 21 -3.46 -2.18 16.31
N ALA A 22 -2.66 -1.16 16.01
CA ALA A 22 -2.93 0.18 16.52
C ALA A 22 -4.14 0.81 15.81
N GLU A 23 -5.01 1.48 16.56
CA GLU A 23 -6.21 2.11 16.02
C GLU A 23 -5.87 3.41 15.28
N LEU A 24 -6.66 3.76 14.25
CA LEU A 24 -6.52 5.04 13.55
C LEU A 24 -6.68 6.25 14.49
N SER A 25 -7.49 6.11 15.55
CA SER A 25 -7.61 7.12 16.61
C SER A 25 -6.32 7.31 17.40
N GLN A 26 -5.51 6.25 17.56
CA GLN A 26 -4.21 6.35 18.22
C GLN A 26 -3.22 7.12 17.35
N LEU A 27 -3.27 6.95 16.02
CA LEU A 27 -2.45 7.75 15.08
C LEU A 27 -2.75 9.24 15.25
N ARG A 28 -4.03 9.59 15.42
CA ARG A 28 -4.45 10.96 15.68
C ARG A 28 -3.86 11.51 16.99
N SER A 29 -3.90 10.72 18.07
CA SER A 29 -3.43 11.19 19.38
C SER A 29 -1.91 11.26 19.53
N LEU A 30 -1.16 10.37 18.87
CA LEU A 30 0.28 10.18 19.15
C LEU A 30 1.21 10.96 18.22
N ASN A 31 0.69 11.58 17.16
CA ASN A 31 1.49 12.32 16.17
C ASN A 31 1.25 13.84 16.19
N GLY A 32 0.74 14.36 17.31
CA GLY A 32 0.61 15.81 17.52
C GLY A 32 -0.27 16.50 16.47
N PRO A 33 0.12 17.69 15.98
CA PRO A 33 -0.68 18.47 15.02
C PRO A 33 -0.97 17.73 13.70
N ASP A 34 -0.08 16.83 13.29
CA ASP A 34 -0.22 16.05 12.05
C ASP A 34 -1.01 14.75 12.23
N GLY A 35 -1.50 14.46 13.44
CA GLY A 35 -2.20 13.21 13.74
C GLY A 35 -3.39 12.92 12.83
N GLU A 36 -4.18 13.94 12.48
CA GLU A 36 -5.30 13.75 11.54
C GLU A 36 -4.82 13.33 10.16
N ARG A 37 -3.77 14.00 9.68
CA ARG A 37 -3.20 13.73 8.37
C ARG A 37 -2.61 12.31 8.32
N TRP A 38 -1.95 11.86 9.38
CA TRP A 38 -1.48 10.48 9.50
C TRP A 38 -2.61 9.44 9.44
N SER A 39 -3.71 9.69 10.15
CA SER A 39 -4.88 8.81 10.11
C SER A 39 -5.48 8.74 8.70
N VAL A 40 -5.65 9.90 8.06
CA VAL A 40 -6.22 10.00 6.71
C VAL A 40 -5.31 9.38 5.66
N SER A 41 -4.00 9.66 5.70
CA SER A 41 -3.04 9.12 4.73
C SER A 41 -2.95 7.59 4.84
N THR A 42 -2.82 7.06 6.05
CA THR A 42 -2.76 5.62 6.32
C THR A 42 -4.01 4.92 5.81
N ARG A 43 -5.20 5.44 6.16
CA ARG A 43 -6.48 4.88 5.70
C ARG A 43 -6.60 4.91 4.18
N THR A 44 -6.30 6.05 3.56
CA THR A 44 -6.43 6.23 2.11
C THR A 44 -5.53 5.28 1.34
N VAL A 45 -4.28 5.11 1.78
CA VAL A 45 -3.34 4.16 1.16
C VAL A 45 -3.81 2.73 1.34
N CYS A 46 -4.28 2.33 2.54
CA CYS A 46 -4.80 0.99 2.79
C CYS A 46 -6.00 0.65 1.90
N GLU A 47 -6.96 1.58 1.78
CA GLU A 47 -8.13 1.45 0.90
C GLU A 47 -7.73 1.44 -0.59
N ALA A 48 -6.67 2.14 -0.99
CA ALA A 48 -6.18 2.09 -2.36
C ALA A 48 -5.50 0.76 -2.70
N VAL A 49 -4.74 0.20 -1.76
CA VAL A 49 -4.08 -1.10 -1.93
C VAL A 49 -5.08 -2.24 -1.95
N GLU A 50 -6.13 -2.21 -1.12
CA GLU A 50 -7.22 -3.19 -1.19
C GLU A 50 -7.94 -3.13 -2.54
N ARG A 51 -8.21 -1.94 -3.07
CA ARG A 51 -8.80 -1.80 -4.42
C ARG A 51 -7.89 -2.32 -5.54
N ALA A 52 -6.57 -2.24 -5.36
CA ALA A 52 -5.61 -2.79 -6.30
C ALA A 52 -5.55 -4.32 -6.26
N ASP A 53 -5.68 -4.92 -5.07
CA ASP A 53 -5.78 -6.37 -4.90
C ASP A 53 -6.76 -6.73 -3.76
N PRO A 54 -8.03 -7.04 -4.10
CA PRO A 54 -9.08 -7.33 -3.11
C PRO A 54 -8.83 -8.57 -2.24
N ARG A 55 -7.80 -9.38 -2.55
CA ARG A 55 -7.36 -10.50 -1.70
C ARG A 55 -6.69 -10.00 -0.42
N ILE A 56 -6.18 -8.76 -0.42
CA ILE A 56 -5.63 -8.07 0.74
C ILE A 56 -6.77 -7.47 1.55
N THR A 57 -7.11 -8.09 2.67
CA THR A 57 -8.31 -7.75 3.44
C THR A 57 -7.99 -7.22 4.84
N VAL A 58 -6.72 -7.26 5.25
CA VAL A 58 -6.30 -6.85 6.59
C VAL A 58 -5.09 -5.92 6.52
N ALA A 59 -5.20 -4.77 7.17
CA ALA A 59 -4.14 -3.79 7.43
C ALA A 59 -3.78 -3.79 8.92
N ASP A 60 -2.61 -4.30 9.26
CA ASP A 60 -2.08 -4.40 10.63
C ASP A 60 -1.15 -3.23 10.93
N ILE A 61 -1.65 -2.20 11.61
CA ILE A 61 -0.87 -1.00 11.93
C ILE A 61 0.11 -1.33 13.06
N GLN A 62 1.40 -1.37 12.72
CA GLN A 62 2.48 -1.83 13.59
C GLN A 62 3.03 -0.68 14.44
N GLY A 63 2.16 -0.10 15.25
CA GLY A 63 2.47 1.05 16.10
C GLY A 63 1.95 2.36 15.50
N ALA A 64 1.36 3.19 16.37
CA ALA A 64 0.67 4.42 15.98
C ALA A 64 1.57 5.66 15.90
N LYS A 65 2.84 5.57 16.29
CA LYS A 65 3.78 6.70 16.27
C LYS A 65 4.65 6.66 15.02
N ALA A 66 4.68 7.78 14.29
CA ALA A 66 5.54 7.96 13.13
C ALA A 66 7.02 7.82 13.54
N HIS A 67 7.80 7.15 12.69
CA HIS A 67 9.20 6.86 12.92
C HIS A 67 9.98 6.77 11.61
N LEU A 68 11.30 6.85 11.68
CA LEU A 68 12.15 6.62 10.51
C LEU A 68 12.17 5.13 10.15
N SER A 69 12.17 4.84 8.86
CA SER A 69 12.22 3.46 8.39
C SER A 69 13.56 2.80 8.67
N SER A 70 13.54 1.61 9.27
CA SER A 70 14.75 0.78 9.40
C SER A 70 15.03 -0.08 8.15
N LYS A 71 14.00 -0.33 7.33
CA LYS A 71 14.10 -1.10 6.07
C LYS A 71 14.58 -0.23 4.90
N ASP A 72 14.30 1.06 4.96
CA ASP A 72 14.71 2.03 3.96
C ASP A 72 15.41 3.19 4.65
N ARG A 73 16.74 3.07 4.79
CA ARG A 73 17.55 4.07 5.50
C ARG A 73 17.91 5.27 4.63
N SER A 74 17.72 5.18 3.31
CA SER A 74 17.92 6.31 2.40
C SER A 74 16.72 7.24 2.38
N ASP A 75 15.56 6.77 2.82
CA ASP A 75 14.36 7.59 3.01
C ASP A 75 14.43 8.41 4.31
N PRO A 76 14.52 9.74 4.26
CA PRO A 76 14.56 10.58 5.45
C PRO A 76 13.17 10.86 6.03
N GLU A 77 12.09 10.48 5.34
CA GLU A 77 10.73 10.76 5.79
C GLU A 77 10.31 9.82 6.92
N GLN A 78 9.46 10.35 7.81
CA GLN A 78 8.81 9.51 8.82
C GLN A 78 7.73 8.67 8.16
N VAL A 79 7.48 7.50 8.74
CA VAL A 79 6.54 6.51 8.22
C VAL A 79 5.67 5.93 9.31
N ILE A 80 4.47 5.51 8.93
CA ILE A 80 3.66 4.53 9.66
C ILE A 80 3.82 3.18 8.98
N THR A 81 4.19 2.18 9.77
CA THR A 81 4.40 0.81 9.29
C THR A 81 3.09 0.03 9.34
N VAL A 82 2.64 -0.50 8.21
CA VAL A 82 1.41 -1.30 8.12
C VAL A 82 1.71 -2.66 7.49
N GLY A 83 1.41 -3.74 8.20
CA GLY A 83 1.48 -5.10 7.67
C GLY A 83 0.24 -5.46 6.88
N LEU A 84 0.39 -5.84 5.62
CA LEU A 84 -0.73 -6.30 4.80
C LEU A 84 -0.89 -7.81 4.89
N LYS A 85 -2.13 -8.28 5.07
CA LYS A 85 -2.46 -9.71 5.14
C LYS A 85 -3.70 -10.05 4.33
N THR A 86 -3.77 -11.31 3.90
CA THR A 86 -4.99 -11.90 3.36
C THR A 86 -5.94 -12.33 4.50
N GLN A 87 -7.16 -12.72 4.16
CA GLN A 87 -8.15 -13.20 5.12
C GLN A 87 -7.66 -14.44 5.89
N GLY A 88 -6.84 -15.29 5.25
CA GLY A 88 -6.21 -16.45 5.88
C GLY A 88 -5.03 -16.10 6.80
N GLY A 89 -4.74 -14.81 7.03
CA GLY A 89 -3.65 -14.34 7.88
C GLY A 89 -2.27 -14.37 7.21
N VAL A 90 -2.17 -14.75 5.93
CA VAL A 90 -0.90 -14.78 5.20
C VAL A 90 -0.42 -13.35 4.99
N ARG A 91 0.78 -13.03 5.50
CA ARG A 91 1.38 -11.71 5.33
C ARG A 91 1.93 -11.53 3.92
N VAL A 92 1.30 -10.64 3.16
CA VAL A 92 1.71 -10.33 1.78
C VAL A 92 2.86 -9.32 1.73
N GLY A 93 2.98 -8.46 2.74
CA GLY A 93 4.07 -7.50 2.78
C GLY A 93 3.90 -6.44 3.86
N THR A 94 4.68 -5.38 3.74
CA THR A 94 4.65 -4.23 4.66
C THR A 94 4.59 -2.95 3.83
N LEU A 95 3.68 -2.05 4.18
CA LEU A 95 3.65 -0.69 3.67
C LEU A 95 4.37 0.22 4.66
N HIS A 96 5.16 1.14 4.15
CA HIS A 96 5.58 2.33 4.86
C HIS A 96 4.83 3.51 4.25
N VAL A 97 3.89 4.06 5.01
CA VAL A 97 3.06 5.19 4.58
C VAL A 97 3.65 6.47 5.12
N HIS A 98 3.78 7.48 4.27
CA HIS A 98 4.28 8.81 4.63
C HIS A 98 3.14 9.75 4.96
N LEU A 99 3.46 10.90 5.55
CA LEU A 99 2.46 11.91 5.93
C LEU A 99 1.74 12.49 4.72
N SER A 100 2.43 12.59 3.58
CA SER A 100 1.91 13.10 2.31
C SER A 100 0.89 12.15 1.66
N GLY A 101 0.84 10.88 2.10
CA GLY A 101 0.11 9.81 1.41
C GLY A 101 0.96 9.05 0.38
N SER A 102 2.23 9.45 0.16
CA SER A 102 3.16 8.57 -0.54
C SER A 102 3.47 7.33 0.28
N PHE A 103 3.81 6.22 -0.38
CA PHE A 103 4.09 4.99 0.33
C PHE A 103 5.03 4.07 -0.47
N LYS A 104 5.77 3.25 0.25
CA LYS A 104 6.59 2.17 -0.29
C LYS A 104 6.01 0.83 0.14
N PHE A 105 5.97 -0.13 -0.79
CA PHE A 105 5.58 -1.50 -0.49
C PHE A 105 6.79 -2.43 -0.48
N PHE A 106 6.92 -3.19 0.61
CA PHE A 106 7.96 -4.19 0.80
C PHE A 106 7.31 -5.58 0.80
N PRO A 107 7.28 -6.28 -0.34
CA PRO A 107 6.59 -7.55 -0.44
C PRO A 107 7.31 -8.64 0.35
N SER A 108 6.54 -9.50 0.99
CA SER A 108 7.05 -10.76 1.55
C SER A 108 7.34 -11.76 0.42
N ARG A 109 7.86 -12.94 0.76
CA ARG A 109 7.97 -14.04 -0.22
C ARG A 109 6.59 -14.39 -0.81
N ALA A 110 5.57 -14.54 0.04
CA ALA A 110 4.21 -14.79 -0.41
C ALA A 110 3.61 -13.61 -1.21
N GLY A 111 4.01 -12.38 -0.90
CA GLY A 111 3.68 -11.19 -1.69
C GLY A 111 4.16 -11.28 -3.12
N ARG A 112 5.43 -11.64 -3.31
CA ARG A 112 6.06 -11.79 -4.64
C ARG A 112 5.54 -13.01 -5.40
N GLU A 113 5.53 -14.18 -4.77
CA GLU A 113 5.09 -15.42 -5.42
C GLU A 113 3.57 -15.40 -5.73
N GLY A 114 2.78 -14.66 -4.95
CA GLY A 114 1.34 -14.49 -5.16
C GLY A 114 0.95 -13.34 -6.11
N GLY A 115 1.93 -12.60 -6.65
CA GLY A 115 1.74 -11.49 -7.59
C GLY A 115 1.12 -10.22 -6.98
N TYR A 116 1.12 -10.08 -5.65
CA TYR A 116 0.54 -8.93 -4.96
C TYR A 116 1.32 -7.65 -5.23
N ASP A 117 2.65 -7.74 -5.25
CA ASP A 117 3.54 -6.63 -5.61
C ASP A 117 3.28 -6.12 -7.02
N HIS A 118 3.12 -7.04 -7.98
CA HIS A 118 2.82 -6.70 -9.35
C HIS A 118 1.46 -5.99 -9.49
N ASN A 119 0.42 -6.50 -8.83
CA ASN A 119 -0.91 -5.89 -8.86
C ASN A 119 -0.90 -4.47 -8.26
N ILE A 120 -0.21 -4.28 -7.14
CA ILE A 120 -0.07 -2.97 -6.49
C ILE A 120 0.70 -1.99 -7.39
N ALA A 121 1.80 -2.42 -7.99
CA ALA A 121 2.59 -1.60 -8.90
C ALA A 121 1.81 -1.22 -10.18
N GLN A 122 1.08 -2.16 -10.77
CA GLN A 122 0.27 -1.93 -11.98
C GLN A 122 -0.97 -1.06 -11.73
N ALA A 123 -1.47 -1.00 -10.50
CA ALA A 123 -2.63 -0.19 -10.17
C ALA A 123 -2.37 1.32 -10.25
N ASN A 124 -1.10 1.75 -10.43
CA ASN A 124 -0.71 3.16 -10.54
C ASN A 124 -1.29 4.02 -9.40
N ILE A 125 -1.22 3.49 -8.17
CA ILE A 125 -1.76 4.17 -6.99
C ILE A 125 -0.99 5.49 -6.80
N PRO A 126 -1.68 6.64 -6.69
CA PRO A 126 -1.03 7.92 -6.44
C PRO A 126 -0.15 7.85 -5.18
N GLY A 127 1.09 8.33 -5.31
CA GLY A 127 2.05 8.32 -4.21
C GLY A 127 2.79 6.99 -4.02
N TYR A 128 2.53 5.97 -4.83
CA TYR A 128 3.37 4.76 -4.83
C TYR A 128 4.81 5.10 -5.21
N LEU A 129 5.73 4.77 -4.33
CA LEU A 129 7.17 4.91 -4.53
C LEU A 129 7.72 3.49 -4.78
N ALA A 130 8.19 3.25 -6.00
CA ALA A 130 8.94 2.04 -6.32
C ALA A 130 10.19 2.00 -5.42
N GLY A 131 10.40 0.89 -4.72
CA GLY A 131 11.65 0.67 -4.00
C GLY A 131 12.73 0.13 -4.93
N ASP A 132 14.00 0.19 -4.54
CA ASP A 132 15.14 -0.34 -5.33
C ASP A 132 15.04 -1.85 -5.68
N ASN A 133 14.12 -2.57 -5.02
CA ASN A 133 13.81 -3.99 -5.26
C ASN A 133 12.46 -4.21 -5.94
N ASP A 134 11.82 -3.16 -6.45
CA ASP A 134 10.59 -3.25 -7.23
C ASP A 134 10.91 -3.97 -8.57
N PRO A 135 10.28 -5.13 -8.84
CA PRO A 135 10.48 -5.83 -10.11
C PRO A 135 10.12 -4.96 -11.33
N TRP A 136 9.26 -3.96 -11.16
CA TRP A 136 8.81 -3.07 -12.24
C TRP A 136 9.88 -2.09 -12.71
N GLU A 137 10.78 -1.65 -11.82
CA GLU A 137 11.89 -0.79 -12.21
C GLU A 137 12.96 -1.58 -13.00
N LYS A 138 13.16 -2.87 -12.67
CA LYS A 138 14.02 -3.77 -13.45
C LYS A 138 13.40 -4.21 -14.79
N ALA A 139 12.08 -4.15 -14.92
CA ALA A 139 11.33 -4.51 -16.13
C ALA A 139 10.99 -3.30 -17.03
N SER A 140 11.19 -2.07 -16.55
CA SER A 140 10.97 -0.86 -17.34
C SER A 140 12.14 -0.65 -18.31
N PRO A 141 11.89 -0.44 -19.62
CA PRO A 141 12.96 -0.09 -20.54
C PRO A 141 13.61 1.22 -20.08
N ALA A 142 14.94 1.22 -20.00
CA ALA A 142 15.72 2.38 -19.60
C ALA A 142 15.24 3.63 -20.37
N PRO A 143 15.14 4.80 -19.71
CA PRO A 143 14.75 6.02 -20.41
C PRO A 143 15.74 6.24 -21.56
N ALA A 144 15.20 6.37 -22.77
CA ALA A 144 15.97 6.65 -23.96
C ALA A 144 16.79 7.92 -23.69
N LYS A 145 18.13 7.77 -23.70
CA LYS A 145 19.05 8.91 -23.59
C LYS A 145 18.74 9.87 -24.74
N LYS A 146 18.39 11.11 -24.40
CA LYS A 146 18.33 12.21 -25.38
C LYS A 146 19.74 12.63 -25.76
#